data_AF-A0AAD8BWT2-F1
#
_entry.id   AF-A0AAD8BWT2-F1
#
_cell.length_a   1.000
_cell.length_b   1.000
_cell.length_c   1.000
_cell.angle_alpha   90.00
_cell.angle_beta   90.00
_cell.angle_gamma   90.00
#
_symmetry.space_group_name_H-M   'P 1'
#
loop_
_entity.id
_entity.type
_entity.pdbx_description
1 polymer ?
#
loop_
_entity_poly.entity_id
_entity_poly.type
_entity_poly.pdbx_seq_one_letter_code
_entity_poly.pdbx_strand_id
1 'polypeptide(L)' 'VEIHSVGTEAGMFAIRAHRKLATEKDFLEAVNKVIKAYTKSSATPYYKTYN' A
#
# COMPACT_ATOMS: atom_id res chain seq x y z
N VAL A 1 -4.94 8.72 1.50
CA VAL A 1 -3.85 8.58 0.49
C VAL A 1 -3.28 7.16 0.50
N GLU A 2 -2.98 6.59 1.67
CA GLU A 2 -2.31 5.28 1.80
C GLU A 2 -3.12 4.11 1.19
N ILE A 3 -4.45 4.09 1.33
CA ILE A 3 -5.31 3.03 0.76
C ILE A 3 -5.28 3.01 -0.78
N HIS A 4 -5.24 4.18 -1.43
CA HIS A 4 -5.08 4.25 -2.88
C HIS A 4 -3.71 3.71 -3.32
N SER A 5 -2.65 3.97 -2.55
CA SER A 5 -1.33 3.40 -2.80
C SER A 5 -1.30 1.87 -2.66
N VAL A 6 -2.03 1.30 -1.70
CA VAL A 6 -2.18 -0.16 -1.57
C VAL A 6 -2.80 -0.79 -2.82
N GLY A 7 -3.83 -0.17 -3.42
CA GLY A 7 -4.46 -0.68 -4.63
C GLY A 7 -3.52 -0.72 -5.84
N THR A 8 -2.73 0.34 -6.03
CA THR A 8 -1.72 0.39 -7.10
C THR A 8 -0.62 -0.65 -6.90
N GLU A 9 -0.17 -0.82 -5.66
CA GLU A 9 0.88 -1.79 -5.31
C GLU A 9 0.40 -3.24 -5.45
N ALA A 10 -0.83 -3.55 -5.03
CA ALA A 10 -1.43 -4.88 -5.22
C ALA A 10 -1.53 -5.25 -6.71
N GLY A 11 -1.91 -4.28 -7.56
CA GLY A 11 -1.89 -4.46 -9.02
C GLY A 11 -0.48 -4.74 -9.56
N MET A 12 0.54 -4.06 -9.03
CA MET A 12 1.94 -4.28 -9.42
C MET A 12 2.42 -5.70 -9.07
N PHE A 13 2.04 -6.23 -7.90
CA PHE A 13 2.33 -7.63 -7.53
C PHE A 13 1.67 -8.62 -8.49
N ALA A 14 0.40 -8.39 -8.85
CA ALA A 14 -0.32 -9.22 -9.81
C ALA A 14 0.32 -9.20 -11.22
N ILE A 15 0.74 -8.02 -11.70
CA ILE A 15 1.42 -7.85 -13.01
C ILE A 15 2.76 -8.60 -13.03
N ARG A 16 3.56 -8.51 -11.96
CA ARG A 16 4.84 -9.23 -11.84
C ARG A 16 4.67 -10.75 -11.87
N ALA A 17 3.55 -11.24 -11.34
CA ALA A 17 3.20 -12.65 -11.38
C ALA A 17 2.49 -13.06 -12.69
N HIS A 18 2.40 -12.16 -13.69
CA HIS A 18 1.69 -12.36 -14.96
C HIS A 18 0.21 -12.77 -14.77
N ARG A 19 -0.43 -12.29 -13.70
CA ARG A 19 -1.85 -12.52 -13.42
C ARG A 19 -2.68 -11.35 -13.93
N LYS A 20 -3.87 -11.65 -14.47
CA LYS A 20 -4.86 -10.65 -14.91
C LYS A 20 -5.74 -10.12 -13.77
N LEU A 21 -5.71 -10.78 -12.61
CA LEU A 21 -6.51 -10.45 -11.44
C LEU A 21 -5.61 -10.43 -10.21
N ALA A 22 -5.81 -9.42 -9.36
CA ALA A 22 -5.17 -9.36 -8.05
C ALA A 22 -5.88 -10.32 -7.08
N THR A 23 -5.08 -11.09 -6.35
CA THR A 23 -5.57 -12.05 -5.35
C THR A 23 -5.41 -11.48 -3.94
N GLU A 24 -6.05 -12.07 -2.95
CA GLU A 24 -5.97 -11.63 -1.55
C GLU A 24 -4.52 -11.56 -1.03
N LYS A 25 -3.66 -12.49 -1.49
CA LYS A 25 -2.22 -12.47 -1.17
C LYS A 25 -1.52 -11.19 -1.68
N ASP A 26 -1.86 -10.72 -2.87
CA ASP A 26 -1.27 -9.51 -3.45
C ASP A 26 -1.62 -8.27 -2.62
N PHE A 27 -2.85 -8.23 -2.10
CA PHE A 27 -3.27 -7.16 -1.19
C PHE A 27 -2.58 -7.25 0.16
N LEU A 28 -2.42 -8.44 0.74
CA LEU A 28 -1.69 -8.61 2.00
C LEU A 28 -0.22 -8.21 1.87
N GLU A 29 0.44 -8.54 0.77
CA GLU A 29 1.81 -8.12 0.49
C GLU A 29 1.90 -6.61 0.26
N ALA A 30 0.97 -6.03 -0.50
CA ALA A 30 0.89 -4.59 -0.73
C ALA A 30 0.65 -3.81 0.57
N VAL A 31 -0.24 -4.28 1.46
CA VAL A 31 -0.48 -3.68 2.77
C VAL A 31 0.78 -3.73 3.63
N ASN A 32 1.45 -4.88 3.68
CA ASN A 32 2.69 -5.00 4.44
C ASN A 32 3.77 -4.06 3.90
N LYS A 33 3.91 -3.95 2.57
CA LYS A 33 4.85 -3.02 1.94
C LYS A 33 4.48 -1.57 2.24
N VAL A 34 3.25 -1.15 1.96
CA VAL A 34 2.82 0.24 2.06
C VAL A 34 2.72 0.67 3.53
N ILE A 35 1.94 -0.02 4.36
CA ILE A 35 1.72 0.44 5.73
C ILE A 35 2.99 0.33 6.56
N LYS A 36 3.73 -0.80 6.50
CA LYS A 36 4.93 -0.95 7.35
C LYS A 36 6.09 -0.11 6.85
N ALA A 37 6.29 0.07 5.54
CA ALA A 37 7.37 0.93 5.05
C ALA A 37 7.03 2.43 5.16
N TYR A 38 5.78 2.83 4.92
CA TYR A 38 5.38 4.24 5.01
C TYR A 38 5.19 4.74 6.45
N THR A 39 5.15 3.89 7.48
CA THR A 39 5.21 4.37 8.88
C THR A 39 6.42 5.27 9.18
N LYS A 40 7.51 5.15 8.41
CA LYS A 40 8.69 6.02 8.52
C LYS A 40 8.57 7.36 7.77
N SER A 41 7.70 7.43 6.76
CA SER A 41 7.50 8.60 5.89
C SER A 41 6.04 9.07 5.89
N SER A 42 5.30 8.79 6.96
CA SER A 42 3.89 9.10 7.02
C SER A 42 3.72 10.59 7.32
N ALA A 43 2.91 11.28 6.51
CA ALA A 43 2.58 12.68 6.71
C ALA A 43 1.50 12.91 7.80
N THR A 44 0.90 11.82 8.30
CA THR A 44 -0.14 11.80 9.33
C THR A 44 0.27 12.39 10.69
N PRO A 45 1.46 12.17 11.27
CA PRO A 45 1.87 12.84 12.50
C PRO A 45 2.04 14.36 12.32
N TYR A 46 2.45 14.83 11.14
CA TYR A 46 2.67 16.26 10.87
C TYR A 46 1.37 17.06 10.90
N TYR A 47 0.27 16.48 10.41
CA TYR A 47 -1.03 17.16 10.35
C TYR A 47 -1.89 16.99 11.61
N LYS A 48 -1.62 15.96 12.42
CA LYS A 48 -2.30 15.74 13.72
C LYS A 48 -1.91 16.74 14.81
N THR A 49 -0.80 17.45 14.65
CA THR A 49 -0.39 18.53 15.56
C THR A 49 -1.14 19.85 15.37
N TYR A 50 -1.83 20.02 14.23
CA TYR A 50 -2.53 21.26 13.87
C TYR A 50 -4.06 21.14 13.90
N ASN A 51 -4.60 20.02 14.43
CA ASN A 51 -6.04 19.83 14.65
C ASN A 51 -6.34 19.73 16.15
#